data_AF-A0A8I1GGT6-F1
#
_entry.id   AF-A0A8I1GGT6-F1
#
_cell.length_a   1.000
_cell.length_b   1.000
_cell.length_c   1.000
_cell.angle_alpha   90.00
_cell.angle_beta   90.00
_cell.angle_gamma   90.00
#
_symmetry.space_group_name_H-M   'P 1'
#
loop_
_entity.id
_entity.type
_entity.pdbx_description
1 polymer ?
#
loop_
_entity_poly.entity_id
_entity_poly.type
_entity_poly.pdbx_seq_one_letter_code
_entity_poly.pdbx_strand_id
1 'polypeptide(L)'
;MRKLVTWIMICALALGLPIPASRAASAQTPRVVTIDECRNLTDTEVRDRIRELATTSLKTELTAIDYMALVNQYWAKADVNARIDREIDAAVDAVRADSSWADRAYSTISQSRATLYATAVAERAYTSQTFRDAINELATGVAKEAGARIEKATSRISNPIIACVQTALQSRYGGAVAQVFAQESQRNLDAAAADQAPAKIDTGDLVATNAGSISGLVLIVTRRVIGKVVQSVGTRIAGMVASRIVSSVAGLAGLALIAKDIYDAGDGVFPIIAERMKSDETKLLIREEIGKSIQTDIGQQVEVIADETAERIYTVWLDFRQKYNRLLALSEKSPAFAEFLKNRRLDQIGRLGQIVDIVSGTEGGEAAVLARVANGSLNRALLDLSDAALVIAEEQKSIDKALRWTQVAGRELPRVVELGVYRWLPVEGLTTETLQKILAINDRIAVGRIANLSPEARDFILSLPGDQVREFARRLNDRQLAAFADYERNLEPSAAKRLLRAVTDDPSVMRDLTAEGIREGILGSRDQLAALEMMLQEAPSLFGYGRIFKDADLVGSGNVAFRVFWERYWLAVLVGFFLILVVMSWLRRLLFGRPQQIVIREQGKSRTR
;
A
#
# COMPACT_ATOMS: atom_id res chain seq x y z
N MET A 1 -13.91 43.29 71.82
CA MET A 1 -13.10 42.33 71.04
C MET A 1 -13.45 42.37 69.55
N ARG A 2 -13.15 43.48 68.85
CA ARG A 2 -13.37 43.59 67.38
C ARG A 2 -12.45 44.60 66.68
N LYS A 3 -11.46 45.15 67.40
CA LYS A 3 -10.50 46.15 66.88
C LYS A 3 -9.04 45.69 66.95
N LEU A 4 -8.77 44.45 67.38
CA LEU A 4 -7.42 43.90 67.51
C LEU A 4 -7.01 42.94 66.37
N VAL A 5 -7.96 42.52 65.53
CA VAL A 5 -7.69 41.58 64.42
C VAL A 5 -7.37 42.31 63.11
N THR A 6 -7.81 43.56 62.95
CA THR A 6 -7.65 44.32 61.70
C THR A 6 -6.30 45.01 61.54
N TRP A 7 -5.48 45.07 62.60
CA TRP A 7 -4.15 45.71 62.54
C TRP A 7 -3.01 44.76 62.21
N ILE A 8 -3.17 43.45 62.41
CA ILE A 8 -2.10 42.47 62.11
C ILE A 8 -2.07 42.12 60.61
N MET A 9 -3.15 42.36 59.87
CA MET A 9 -3.19 42.07 58.42
C MET A 9 -2.59 43.18 57.54
N ILE A 10 -2.25 44.36 58.09
CA ILE A 10 -1.70 45.49 57.32
C ILE A 10 -0.16 45.63 57.50
N CYS A 11 0.43 45.04 58.54
CA CYS A 11 1.89 45.11 58.77
C CYS A 11 2.72 44.09 57.98
N ALA A 12 2.12 43.11 57.30
CA ALA A 12 2.86 42.12 56.53
C ALA A 12 3.27 42.59 55.12
N LEU A 13 2.79 43.76 54.66
CA LEU A 13 3.07 44.28 53.31
C LEU A 13 4.23 45.30 53.23
N ALA A 14 4.87 45.65 54.35
CA ALA A 14 5.88 46.71 54.40
C ALA A 14 7.32 46.25 54.68
N LEU A 15 7.58 44.95 54.85
CA LEU A 15 8.93 44.42 55.03
C LEU A 15 9.30 43.54 53.83
N GLY A 16 9.94 44.18 52.86
CA GLY A 16 10.57 43.54 51.70
C GLY A 16 11.73 42.64 52.12
N LEU A 17 11.41 41.48 52.69
CA LEU A 17 12.34 40.37 52.80
C LEU A 17 12.50 39.78 51.40
N PRO A 18 13.72 39.69 50.83
CA PRO A 18 13.93 38.94 49.62
C PRO A 18 13.64 37.48 49.94
N ILE A 19 12.48 37.00 49.49
CA ILE A 19 12.21 35.58 49.37
C ILE A 19 13.39 35.03 48.56
N PRO A 20 14.18 34.06 49.06
CA PRO A 20 15.08 33.35 48.18
C PRO A 20 14.17 32.75 47.13
N ALA A 21 14.20 33.32 45.93
CA ALA A 21 13.64 32.69 44.77
C ALA A 21 14.29 31.31 44.78
N SER A 22 13.52 30.31 45.20
CA SER A 22 13.77 28.93 44.85
C SER A 22 14.08 29.02 43.37
N ARG A 23 15.36 28.80 43.04
CA ARG A 23 15.76 28.45 41.69
C ARG A 23 14.89 27.24 41.40
N ALA A 24 13.72 27.47 40.82
CA ALA A 24 13.16 26.55 39.88
C ALA A 24 14.35 26.30 38.98
N ALA A 25 14.99 25.14 39.17
CA ALA A 25 15.88 24.59 38.18
C ALA A 25 15.13 24.83 36.89
N SER A 26 15.67 25.73 36.06
CA SER A 26 15.18 25.90 34.71
C SER A 26 15.18 24.49 34.17
N ALA A 27 14.01 23.85 34.15
CA ALA A 27 13.79 22.68 33.36
C ALA A 27 14.16 23.20 31.99
N GLN A 28 15.38 22.85 31.55
CA GLN A 28 15.86 23.17 30.23
C GLN A 28 14.79 22.55 29.35
N THR A 29 13.91 23.40 28.82
CA THR A 29 13.00 23.02 27.74
C THR A 29 13.87 22.25 26.76
N PRO A 30 13.47 21.02 26.38
CA PRO A 30 14.28 20.18 25.52
C PRO A 30 14.74 21.04 24.35
N ARG A 31 16.05 21.08 24.11
CA ARG A 31 16.73 21.93 23.11
C ARG A 31 15.85 21.98 21.87
N VAL A 32 15.13 23.07 21.69
CA VAL A 32 14.36 23.29 20.47
C VAL A 32 15.42 23.49 19.41
N VAL A 33 15.51 22.55 18.48
CA VAL A 33 16.41 22.63 17.32
C VAL A 33 16.23 24.00 16.70
N THR A 34 17.26 24.83 16.71
CA THR A 34 17.18 26.11 16.01
C THR A 34 17.12 25.79 14.53
N ILE A 35 16.03 26.20 13.89
CA ILE A 35 15.68 25.93 12.49
C ILE A 35 16.86 26.23 11.53
N ASP A 36 17.73 27.18 11.89
CA ASP A 36 18.93 27.56 11.14
C ASP A 36 19.98 26.45 11.00
N GLU A 37 20.12 25.55 11.98
CA GLU A 37 21.09 24.45 11.95
C GLU A 37 20.71 23.35 10.95
N CYS A 38 19.45 23.31 10.51
CA CYS A 38 18.92 22.31 9.58
C CYS A 38 18.95 22.74 8.11
N ARG A 39 19.35 23.99 7.82
CA ARG A 39 19.15 24.60 6.51
C ARG A 39 20.03 24.05 5.40
N ASN A 40 21.24 23.59 5.74
CA ASN A 40 22.29 23.20 4.77
C ASN A 40 22.75 21.74 4.91
N LEU A 41 21.94 20.87 5.52
CA LEU A 41 22.31 19.47 5.72
C LEU A 41 22.43 18.72 4.39
N THR A 42 23.53 17.99 4.23
CA THR A 42 23.72 16.93 3.23
C THR A 42 23.00 15.65 3.64
N ASP A 43 22.81 14.73 2.70
CA ASP A 43 22.07 13.49 2.94
C ASP A 43 22.69 12.64 4.07
N THR A 44 24.02 12.63 4.18
CA THR A 44 24.74 11.95 5.28
C THR A 44 24.60 12.68 6.62
N GLU A 45 24.60 14.02 6.60
CA GLU A 45 24.44 14.83 7.82
C GLU A 45 23.00 14.77 8.37
N VAL A 46 21.99 14.53 7.52
CA VAL A 46 20.61 14.32 7.97
C VAL A 46 20.53 13.12 8.91
N ARG A 47 21.16 11.99 8.60
CA ARG A 47 21.13 10.79 9.45
C ARG A 47 21.76 11.05 10.82
N ASP A 48 22.96 11.63 10.83
CA ASP A 48 23.68 11.93 12.08
C ASP A 48 22.89 12.93 12.94
N ARG A 49 22.24 13.90 12.31
CA ARG A 49 21.43 14.88 13.02
C ARG A 49 20.16 14.27 13.61
N ILE A 50 19.47 13.41 12.87
CA ILE A 50 18.30 12.66 13.38
C ILE A 50 18.72 11.85 14.61
N ARG A 51 19.88 11.18 14.55
CA ARG A 51 20.44 10.39 15.64
C ARG A 51 20.74 11.25 16.87
N GLU A 52 21.43 12.37 16.71
CA GLU A 52 21.74 13.29 17.81
C GLU A 52 20.47 13.78 18.52
N LEU A 53 19.44 14.14 17.75
CA LEU A 53 18.16 14.62 18.27
C LEU A 53 17.39 13.53 19.01
N ALA A 54 17.36 12.30 18.46
CA ALA A 54 16.75 11.16 19.11
C ALA A 54 17.44 10.82 20.44
N THR A 55 18.78 10.74 20.44
CA THR A 55 19.57 10.43 21.64
C THR A 55 19.38 11.49 22.73
N THR A 56 19.48 12.77 22.37
CA THR A 56 19.37 13.88 23.33
C THR A 56 17.98 13.91 23.98
N SER A 57 16.93 13.72 23.18
CA SER A 57 15.55 13.76 23.66
C SER A 57 15.20 12.55 24.51
N LEU A 58 15.58 11.34 24.07
CA LEU A 58 15.37 10.12 24.86
C LEU A 58 16.13 10.16 26.18
N LYS A 59 17.39 10.61 26.17
CA LYS A 59 18.18 10.78 27.39
C LYS A 59 17.51 11.74 28.37
N THR A 60 17.03 12.89 27.86
CA THR A 60 16.33 13.89 28.69
C THR A 60 15.09 13.30 29.35
N GLU A 61 14.21 12.65 28.57
CA GLU A 61 12.96 12.06 29.07
C GLU A 61 13.22 10.90 30.05
N LEU A 62 14.22 10.05 29.78
CA LEU A 62 14.57 8.92 30.64
C LEU A 62 15.27 9.32 31.95
N THR A 63 16.03 10.42 31.94
CA THR A 63 16.60 11.00 33.17
C THR A 63 15.55 11.68 34.04
N ALA A 64 14.43 12.10 33.45
CA ALA A 64 13.30 12.70 34.18
C ALA A 64 12.39 11.66 34.86
N ILE A 65 12.62 10.35 34.65
CA ILE A 65 11.84 9.30 35.31
C ILE A 65 12.29 9.14 36.76
N ASP A 66 11.34 9.27 37.68
CA ASP A 66 11.52 8.88 39.07
C ASP A 66 11.34 7.35 39.21
N TYR A 67 12.44 6.62 39.02
CA TYR A 67 12.45 5.16 39.12
C TYR A 67 12.07 4.68 40.53
N MET A 68 12.39 5.45 41.58
CA MET A 68 12.04 5.08 42.95
C MET A 68 10.54 5.21 43.20
N ALA A 69 9.89 6.27 42.70
CA ALA A 69 8.44 6.39 42.76
C ALA A 69 7.75 5.25 42.01
N LEU A 70 8.26 4.86 40.82
CA LEU A 70 7.73 3.73 40.06
C LEU A 70 7.91 2.40 40.79
N VAL A 71 9.11 2.14 41.34
CA VAL A 71 9.37 0.94 42.14
C VAL A 71 8.43 0.90 43.35
N ASN A 72 8.26 1.99 44.08
CA ASN A 72 7.32 2.05 45.22
C ASN A 72 5.87 1.76 44.81
N GLN A 73 5.43 2.31 43.68
CA GLN A 73 4.09 2.07 43.16
C GLN A 73 3.87 0.59 42.83
N TYR A 74 4.79 -0.03 42.09
CA TYR A 74 4.67 -1.42 41.69
C TYR A 74 4.99 -2.41 42.82
N TRP A 75 5.80 -2.00 43.80
CA TRP A 75 6.02 -2.72 45.06
C TRP A 75 4.74 -2.88 45.86
N ALA A 76 3.94 -1.81 45.97
CA ALA A 76 2.63 -1.87 46.59
C ALA A 76 1.64 -2.71 45.77
N LYS A 77 1.62 -2.55 44.44
CA LYS A 77 0.70 -3.30 43.56
C LYS A 77 0.94 -4.81 43.57
N ALA A 78 2.20 -5.24 43.56
CA ALA A 78 2.55 -6.67 43.57
C ALA A 78 2.52 -7.29 44.99
N ASP A 79 2.14 -6.50 46.01
CA ASP A 79 2.10 -6.89 47.42
C ASP A 79 3.42 -7.53 47.89
N VAL A 80 4.54 -6.91 47.49
CA VAL A 80 5.88 -7.47 47.71
C VAL A 80 6.19 -7.59 49.21
N ASN A 81 5.66 -6.67 50.04
CA ASN A 81 5.81 -6.74 51.49
C ASN A 81 5.28 -8.05 52.08
N ALA A 82 4.02 -8.40 51.83
CA ALA A 82 3.42 -9.61 52.39
C ALA A 82 4.03 -10.88 51.80
N ARG A 83 4.55 -10.84 50.57
CA ARG A 83 5.28 -11.96 49.97
C ARG A 83 6.64 -12.16 50.64
N ILE A 84 7.43 -11.10 50.80
CA ILE A 84 8.72 -11.15 51.50
C ILE A 84 8.54 -11.66 52.93
N ASP A 85 7.55 -11.13 53.67
CA ASP A 85 7.35 -11.50 55.07
C ASP A 85 7.01 -12.99 55.22
N ARG A 86 6.16 -13.53 54.32
CA ARG A 86 5.81 -14.96 54.29
C ARG A 86 7.00 -15.85 53.92
N GLU A 87 7.80 -15.45 52.94
CA GLU A 87 8.98 -16.23 52.53
C GLU A 87 10.07 -16.21 53.60
N ILE A 88 10.22 -15.11 54.34
CA ILE A 88 11.13 -15.04 55.49
C ILE A 88 10.65 -15.97 56.60
N ASP A 89 9.35 -16.00 56.92
CA ASP A 89 8.82 -16.93 57.93
C ASP A 89 9.06 -18.39 57.53
N ALA A 90 8.69 -18.75 56.30
CA ALA A 90 8.89 -20.10 55.79
C ALA A 90 10.37 -20.50 55.77
N ALA A 91 11.27 -19.57 55.42
CA ALA A 91 12.72 -19.80 55.46
C ALA A 91 13.25 -19.95 56.88
N VAL A 92 12.78 -19.13 57.83
CA VAL A 92 13.13 -19.23 59.25
C VAL A 92 12.68 -20.57 59.81
N ASP A 93 11.45 -21.00 59.54
CA ASP A 93 10.92 -22.28 60.05
C ASP A 93 11.69 -23.48 59.47
N ALA A 94 12.03 -23.44 58.18
CA ALA A 94 12.82 -24.48 57.54
C ALA A 94 14.24 -24.57 58.13
N VAL A 95 14.96 -23.44 58.21
CA VAL A 95 16.34 -23.44 58.77
C VAL A 95 16.32 -23.79 60.26
N ARG A 96 15.27 -23.42 60.99
CA ARG A 96 15.07 -23.81 62.38
C ARG A 96 14.87 -25.32 62.51
N ALA A 97 14.02 -25.92 61.67
CA ALA A 97 13.77 -27.36 61.66
C ALA A 97 15.04 -28.17 61.33
N ASP A 98 15.90 -27.63 60.45
CA ASP A 98 17.17 -28.25 60.05
C ASP A 98 18.30 -28.05 61.07
N SER A 99 18.07 -27.28 62.14
CA SER A 99 19.09 -26.92 63.14
C SER A 99 18.92 -27.68 64.46
N SER A 100 20.03 -28.21 64.99
CA SER A 100 20.04 -28.87 66.29
C SER A 100 19.70 -27.89 67.41
N TRP A 101 19.02 -28.35 68.45
CA TRP A 101 18.67 -27.50 69.60
C TRP A 101 19.90 -26.84 70.24
N ALA A 102 21.02 -27.58 70.34
CA ALA A 102 22.27 -27.07 70.89
C ALA A 102 22.89 -25.97 70.02
N ASP A 103 22.86 -26.13 68.69
CA ASP A 103 23.36 -25.10 67.78
C ASP A 103 22.47 -23.85 67.77
N ARG A 104 21.15 -24.02 67.93
CA ARG A 104 20.20 -22.91 68.10
C ARG A 104 20.49 -22.11 69.36
N ALA A 105 20.63 -22.78 70.50
CA ALA A 105 20.97 -22.13 71.75
C ALA A 105 22.34 -21.44 71.68
N TYR A 106 23.32 -22.02 70.98
CA TYR A 106 24.66 -21.43 70.80
C TYR A 106 24.67 -20.24 69.82
N SER A 107 23.71 -20.16 68.90
CA SER A 107 23.63 -19.08 67.90
C SER A 107 23.31 -17.71 68.48
N THR A 108 22.67 -17.63 69.64
CA THR A 108 22.39 -16.36 70.33
C THR A 108 23.66 -15.73 70.89
N ILE A 109 24.68 -16.55 71.19
CA ILE A 109 25.94 -16.11 71.77
C ILE A 109 27.13 -16.10 70.80
N SER A 110 26.93 -16.58 69.57
CA SER A 110 27.97 -16.72 68.56
C SER A 110 27.61 -15.95 67.30
N GLN A 111 28.33 -14.86 67.04
CA GLN A 111 28.16 -14.03 65.84
C GLN A 111 28.36 -14.85 64.55
N SER A 112 29.28 -15.81 64.53
CA SER A 112 29.53 -16.65 63.36
C SER A 112 28.36 -17.59 63.07
N ARG A 113 27.77 -18.22 64.09
CA ARG A 113 26.57 -19.05 63.94
C ARG A 113 25.34 -18.22 63.58
N ALA A 114 25.16 -17.05 64.19
CA ALA A 114 24.10 -16.13 63.83
C ALA A 114 24.17 -15.69 62.36
N THR A 115 25.39 -15.39 61.88
CA THR A 115 25.63 -15.04 60.48
C THR A 115 25.33 -16.21 59.56
N LEU A 116 25.73 -17.44 59.92
CA LEU A 116 25.46 -18.64 59.13
C LEU A 116 23.96 -18.90 58.98
N TYR A 117 23.18 -18.78 60.07
CA TYR A 117 21.72 -18.92 60.00
C TYR A 117 21.05 -17.78 59.25
N ALA A 118 21.52 -16.54 59.42
CA ALA A 118 21.03 -15.41 58.63
C ALA A 118 21.29 -15.61 57.13
N THR A 119 22.47 -16.12 56.75
CA THR A 119 22.77 -16.45 55.35
C THR A 119 21.85 -17.54 54.82
N ALA A 120 21.67 -18.64 55.56
CA ALA A 120 20.79 -19.72 55.12
C ALA A 120 19.33 -19.27 54.97
N VAL A 121 18.83 -18.45 55.90
CA VAL A 121 17.47 -17.87 55.82
C VAL A 121 17.37 -16.91 54.63
N ALA A 122 18.35 -16.02 54.44
CA ALA A 122 18.37 -15.07 53.33
C ALA A 122 18.42 -15.78 51.97
N GLU A 123 19.31 -16.76 51.83
CA GLU A 123 19.42 -17.57 50.61
C GLU A 123 18.09 -18.25 50.31
N ARG A 124 17.46 -18.90 51.29
CA ARG A 124 16.19 -19.59 51.07
C ARG A 124 15.03 -18.63 50.74
N ALA A 125 14.90 -17.52 51.47
CA ALA A 125 13.83 -16.56 51.27
C ALA A 125 13.96 -15.78 49.94
N TYR A 126 15.14 -15.23 49.64
CA TYR A 126 15.37 -14.36 48.48
C TYR A 126 15.70 -15.12 47.18
N THR A 127 15.91 -16.43 47.26
CA THR A 127 15.97 -17.28 46.06
C THR A 127 14.69 -18.09 45.82
N SER A 128 13.69 -17.95 46.69
CA SER A 128 12.38 -18.59 46.54
C SER A 128 11.71 -18.20 45.22
N GLN A 129 10.90 -19.12 44.67
CA GLN A 129 10.16 -18.84 43.45
C GLN A 129 9.16 -17.70 43.66
N THR A 130 8.48 -17.66 44.82
CA THR A 130 7.53 -16.59 45.15
C THR A 130 8.17 -15.22 45.17
N PHE A 131 9.38 -15.08 45.75
CA PHE A 131 10.11 -13.82 45.75
C PHE A 131 10.52 -13.43 44.33
N ARG A 132 11.06 -14.38 43.56
CA ARG A 132 11.42 -14.15 42.15
C ARG A 132 10.22 -13.68 41.33
N ASP A 133 9.07 -14.31 41.51
CA ASP A 133 7.83 -13.93 40.82
C ASP A 133 7.37 -12.52 41.21
N ALA A 134 7.46 -12.16 42.49
CA ALA A 134 7.13 -10.82 42.97
C ALA A 134 8.04 -9.74 42.37
N ILE A 135 9.35 -10.00 42.31
CA ILE A 135 10.32 -9.10 41.70
C ILE A 135 10.11 -9.01 40.19
N ASN A 136 9.83 -10.13 39.51
CA ASN A 136 9.54 -10.15 38.08
C ASN A 136 8.25 -9.37 37.74
N GLU A 137 7.21 -9.51 38.55
CA GLU A 137 5.95 -8.77 38.41
C GLU A 137 6.19 -7.25 38.55
N LEU A 138 6.92 -6.85 39.59
CA LEU A 138 7.34 -5.46 39.80
C LEU A 138 8.16 -4.94 38.63
N ALA A 139 9.21 -5.68 38.22
CA ALA A 139 10.10 -5.30 37.13
C ALA A 139 9.34 -5.12 35.82
N THR A 140 8.40 -6.03 35.54
CA THR A 140 7.53 -5.96 34.36
C THR A 140 6.67 -4.70 34.39
N GLY A 141 6.08 -4.37 35.54
CA GLY A 141 5.29 -3.15 35.71
C GLY A 141 6.09 -1.87 35.50
N VAL A 142 7.25 -1.77 36.15
CA VAL A 142 8.15 -0.60 35.99
C VAL A 142 8.64 -0.48 34.55
N ALA A 143 9.04 -1.60 33.93
CA ALA A 143 9.53 -1.60 32.55
C ALA A 143 8.42 -1.24 31.55
N LYS A 144 7.17 -1.66 31.78
CA LYS A 144 6.03 -1.27 30.94
C LYS A 144 5.75 0.24 31.01
N GLU A 145 5.83 0.82 32.20
CA GLU A 145 5.64 2.26 32.39
C GLU A 145 6.78 3.08 31.78
N ALA A 146 8.04 2.64 31.99
CA ALA A 146 9.20 3.23 31.33
C ALA A 146 9.09 3.13 29.80
N GLY A 147 8.63 1.98 29.29
CA GLY A 147 8.33 1.75 27.87
C GLY A 147 7.30 2.73 27.30
N ALA A 148 6.18 2.93 27.99
CA ALA A 148 5.15 3.89 27.58
C ALA A 148 5.68 5.33 27.54
N ARG A 149 6.62 5.69 28.42
CA ARG A 149 7.30 6.99 28.40
C ARG A 149 8.27 7.11 27.23
N ILE A 150 9.01 6.05 26.91
CA ILE A 150 9.87 5.99 25.71
C ILE A 150 9.01 6.16 24.46
N GLU A 151 7.88 5.47 24.35
CA GLU A 151 6.95 5.60 23.22
C GLU A 151 6.47 7.06 23.05
N LYS A 152 6.05 7.69 24.14
CA LYS A 152 5.63 9.10 24.14
C LYS A 152 6.76 10.05 23.78
N ALA A 153 7.98 9.79 24.25
CA ALA A 153 9.17 10.56 23.91
C ALA A 153 9.49 10.43 22.41
N THR A 154 9.48 9.21 21.87
CA THR A 154 9.69 8.93 20.45
C THR A 154 8.67 9.63 19.56
N SER A 155 7.38 9.62 19.94
CA SER A 155 6.34 10.36 19.22
C SER A 155 6.60 11.87 19.19
N ARG A 156 7.08 12.46 20.31
CA ARG A 156 7.42 13.89 20.38
C ARG A 156 8.66 14.25 19.55
N ILE A 157 9.59 13.32 19.40
CA ILE A 157 10.85 13.51 18.66
C ILE A 157 10.63 13.61 17.15
N SER A 158 9.58 12.96 16.62
CA SER A 158 9.28 12.96 15.20
C SER A 158 9.01 14.37 14.64
N ASN A 159 8.31 15.23 15.38
CA ASN A 159 7.94 16.57 14.89
C ASN A 159 9.14 17.51 14.67
N PRO A 160 10.06 17.68 15.63
CA PRO A 160 11.29 18.46 15.42
C PRO A 160 12.17 17.94 14.29
N ILE A 161 12.24 16.61 14.13
CA ILE A 161 13.02 15.99 13.07
C ILE A 161 12.38 16.25 11.69
N ILE A 162 11.06 16.07 11.57
CA ILE A 162 10.33 16.39 10.34
C ILE A 162 10.49 17.87 10.00
N ALA A 163 10.39 18.77 10.99
CA ALA A 163 10.60 20.19 10.79
C ALA A 163 12.03 20.52 10.32
N CYS A 164 13.04 19.82 10.84
CA CYS A 164 14.43 19.96 10.44
C CYS A 164 14.62 19.56 8.95
N VAL A 165 14.13 18.38 8.57
CA VAL A 165 14.19 17.89 7.19
C VAL A 165 13.36 18.76 6.24
N GLN A 166 12.17 19.18 6.67
CA GLN A 166 11.32 20.13 5.93
C GLN A 166 12.08 21.43 5.65
N THR A 167 12.81 21.96 6.63
CA THR A 167 13.61 23.17 6.47
C THR A 167 14.75 22.96 5.47
N ALA A 168 15.45 21.83 5.54
CA ALA A 168 16.50 21.47 4.58
C ALA A 168 15.95 21.40 3.14
N LEU A 169 14.81 20.71 2.97
CA LEU A 169 14.11 20.60 1.68
C LEU A 169 13.61 21.95 1.17
N GLN A 170 13.08 22.80 2.05
CA GLN A 170 12.56 24.11 1.68
C GLN A 170 13.68 25.01 1.12
N SER A 171 14.85 24.99 1.76
CA SER A 171 16.03 25.73 1.32
C SER A 171 16.50 25.28 -0.07
N ARG A 172 16.57 23.96 -0.29
CA ARG A 172 17.12 23.36 -1.52
C ARG A 172 16.13 23.34 -2.68
N TYR A 173 14.92 22.85 -2.44
CA TYR A 173 13.95 22.48 -3.49
C TYR A 173 12.65 23.31 -3.46
N GLY A 174 12.46 24.13 -2.43
CA GLY A 174 11.31 25.03 -2.29
C GLY A 174 10.21 24.51 -1.37
N GLY A 175 9.26 25.40 -1.06
CA GLY A 175 8.24 25.16 -0.02
C GLY A 175 7.28 24.02 -0.33
N ALA A 176 6.89 23.82 -1.59
CA ALA A 176 5.96 22.76 -1.96
C ALA A 176 6.55 21.36 -1.75
N VAL A 177 7.81 21.13 -2.15
CA VAL A 177 8.50 19.84 -1.94
C VAL A 177 8.63 19.54 -0.45
N ALA A 178 9.01 20.55 0.34
CA ALA A 178 9.09 20.43 1.79
C ALA A 178 7.74 20.10 2.43
N GLN A 179 6.66 20.68 1.93
CA GLN A 179 5.31 20.44 2.43
C GLN A 179 4.74 19.08 2.00
N VAL A 180 5.09 18.56 0.81
CA VAL A 180 4.79 17.17 0.43
C VAL A 180 5.45 16.20 1.41
N PHE A 181 6.74 16.40 1.70
CA PHE A 181 7.47 15.57 2.67
C PHE A 181 6.80 15.60 4.04
N ALA A 182 6.43 16.78 4.54
CA ALA A 182 5.77 16.91 5.84
C ALA A 182 4.41 16.18 5.88
N GLN A 183 3.58 16.31 4.83
CA GLN A 183 2.29 15.61 4.75
C GLN A 183 2.43 14.10 4.64
N GLU A 184 3.39 13.61 3.85
CA GLU A 184 3.64 12.18 3.69
C GLU A 184 4.24 11.57 4.95
N SER A 185 5.17 12.28 5.61
CA SER A 185 5.73 11.88 6.90
C SER A 185 4.65 11.83 7.98
N GLN A 186 3.77 12.82 8.05
CA GLN A 186 2.66 12.82 9.00
C GLN A 186 1.69 11.67 8.74
N ARG A 187 1.32 11.42 7.48
CA ARG A 187 0.47 10.27 7.11
C ARG A 187 1.11 8.93 7.49
N ASN A 188 2.42 8.79 7.28
CA ASN A 188 3.16 7.57 7.66
C ASN A 188 3.23 7.38 9.18
N LEU A 189 3.29 8.48 9.95
CA LEU A 189 3.19 8.45 11.42
C LEU A 189 1.75 8.15 11.89
N ASP A 190 0.74 8.76 11.29
CA ASP A 190 -0.67 8.57 11.65
C ASP A 190 -1.17 7.17 11.30
N ALA A 191 -0.80 6.65 10.12
CA ALA A 191 -1.08 5.28 9.72
C ALA A 191 -0.39 4.28 10.66
N ALA A 192 0.80 4.61 11.15
CA ALA A 192 1.46 3.82 12.17
C ALA A 192 0.74 3.88 13.53
N ALA A 193 0.14 5.00 13.90
CA ALA A 193 -0.63 5.15 15.15
C ALA A 193 -2.02 4.49 15.08
N ALA A 194 -2.66 4.46 13.91
CA ALA A 194 -3.99 3.87 13.72
C ALA A 194 -3.99 2.33 13.80
N ASP A 195 -2.85 1.69 13.54
CA ASP A 195 -2.67 0.23 13.62
C ASP A 195 -2.54 -0.29 15.08
N GLN A 196 -2.79 0.57 16.07
CA GLN A 196 -2.76 0.27 17.52
C GLN A 196 -4.07 -0.36 18.06
N ALA A 197 -4.96 -0.87 17.21
CA ALA A 197 -6.12 -1.61 17.69
C ALA A 197 -5.66 -2.79 18.58
N PRO A 198 -6.31 -3.06 19.72
CA PRO A 198 -5.90 -4.13 20.64
C PRO A 198 -6.29 -5.47 20.04
N ALA A 199 -5.58 -5.90 18.99
CA ALA A 199 -5.62 -7.28 18.58
C ALA A 199 -5.02 -8.10 19.72
N LYS A 200 -5.82 -9.02 20.27
CA LYS A 200 -5.31 -10.16 21.04
C LYS A 200 -4.40 -10.94 20.09
N ILE A 201 -3.10 -10.66 20.14
CA ILE A 201 -2.10 -11.37 19.34
C ILE A 201 -1.39 -12.33 20.28
N ASP A 202 -1.64 -13.62 20.06
CA ASP A 202 -1.02 -14.74 20.74
C ASP A 202 0.48 -14.82 20.39
N THR A 203 1.28 -15.40 21.27
CA THR A 203 2.76 -15.42 21.19
C THR A 203 3.34 -16.19 20.00
N GLY A 204 2.51 -16.75 19.11
CA GLY A 204 2.93 -17.53 17.94
C GLY A 204 2.87 -16.81 16.58
N ASP A 205 2.15 -15.68 16.44
CA ASP A 205 1.89 -15.06 15.12
C ASP A 205 2.85 -13.90 14.74
N LEU A 206 3.88 -13.66 15.53
CA LEU A 206 4.71 -12.45 15.47
C LEU A 206 5.86 -12.46 14.46
N VAL A 207 5.89 -13.40 13.52
CA VAL A 207 6.92 -13.44 12.46
C VAL A 207 6.40 -12.94 11.11
N ALA A 208 5.09 -12.84 10.89
CA ALA A 208 4.55 -12.69 9.52
C ALA A 208 3.62 -11.49 9.26
N THR A 209 3.35 -10.59 10.21
CA THR A 209 2.47 -9.45 9.90
C THR A 209 2.90 -8.15 10.58
N ASN A 210 3.17 -7.14 9.74
CA ASN A 210 3.27 -5.70 10.05
C ASN A 210 4.54 -5.16 10.75
N ALA A 211 5.73 -5.57 10.30
CA ALA A 211 6.99 -4.86 10.57
C ALA A 211 7.15 -3.51 9.79
N GLY A 212 6.09 -3.05 9.11
CA GLY A 212 6.10 -1.94 8.16
C GLY A 212 5.86 -0.54 8.75
N SER A 213 5.35 -0.42 9.98
CA SER A 213 5.01 0.88 10.58
C SER A 213 5.98 1.29 11.70
N ILE A 214 6.18 2.60 11.89
CA ILE A 214 7.06 3.18 12.93
C ILE A 214 6.64 2.69 14.33
N SER A 215 5.34 2.52 14.58
CA SER A 215 4.78 2.01 15.83
C SER A 215 5.04 0.51 16.06
N GLY A 216 5.09 -0.32 15.02
CA GLY A 216 5.39 -1.75 15.13
C GLY A 216 6.79 -2.00 15.72
N LEU A 217 7.74 -1.11 15.41
CA LEU A 217 9.10 -1.16 15.98
C LEU A 217 9.16 -0.57 17.39
N VAL A 218 8.42 0.49 17.71
CA VAL A 218 8.33 1.00 19.09
C VAL A 218 7.85 -0.10 20.04
N LEU A 219 6.90 -0.93 19.60
CA LEU A 219 6.45 -2.10 20.35
C LEU A 219 7.57 -3.14 20.51
N ILE A 220 8.31 -3.46 19.44
CA ILE A 220 9.43 -4.41 19.48
C ILE A 220 10.54 -3.93 20.42
N VAL A 221 10.91 -2.66 20.32
CA VAL A 221 11.94 -2.02 21.16
C VAL A 221 11.49 -2.03 22.62
N THR A 222 10.24 -1.64 22.89
CA THR A 222 9.66 -1.66 24.24
C THR A 222 9.68 -3.08 24.83
N ARG A 223 9.30 -4.10 24.05
CA ARG A 223 9.34 -5.50 24.48
C ARG A 223 10.76 -5.98 24.77
N ARG A 224 11.74 -5.58 23.95
CA ARG A 224 13.17 -5.91 24.16
C ARG A 224 13.70 -5.26 25.44
N VAL A 225 13.35 -4.00 25.71
CA VAL A 225 13.68 -3.30 26.95
C VAL A 225 13.06 -4.01 28.15
N ILE A 226 11.76 -4.35 28.08
CA ILE A 226 11.06 -5.10 29.13
C ILE A 226 11.77 -6.43 29.40
N GLY A 227 12.05 -7.21 28.35
CA GLY A 227 12.71 -8.51 28.49
C GLY A 227 14.08 -8.41 29.15
N LYS A 228 14.92 -7.44 28.72
CA LYS A 228 16.26 -7.24 29.31
C LYS A 228 16.20 -6.76 30.76
N VAL A 229 15.31 -5.81 31.08
CA VAL A 229 15.13 -5.31 32.45
C VAL A 229 14.66 -6.42 33.37
N VAL A 230 13.65 -7.21 32.96
CA VAL A 230 13.15 -8.34 33.76
C VAL A 230 14.26 -9.38 33.99
N GLN A 231 15.03 -9.72 32.95
CA GLN A 231 16.11 -10.72 33.03
C GLN A 231 17.28 -10.25 33.92
N SER A 232 17.67 -8.98 33.83
CA SER A 232 18.78 -8.44 34.63
C SER A 232 18.41 -8.27 36.10
N VAL A 233 17.20 -7.79 36.38
CA VAL A 233 16.67 -7.53 37.72
C VAL A 233 16.54 -8.85 38.48
N GLY A 234 15.93 -9.88 37.88
CA GLY A 234 15.77 -11.19 38.53
C GLY A 234 17.09 -11.88 38.89
N THR A 235 18.13 -11.74 38.06
CA THR A 235 19.44 -12.40 38.28
C THR A 235 20.37 -11.64 39.22
N ARG A 236 20.37 -10.31 39.19
CA ARG A 236 21.28 -9.47 39.99
C ARG A 236 20.80 -9.24 41.42
N ILE A 237 19.49 -9.19 41.65
CA ILE A 237 18.91 -8.80 42.94
C ILE A 237 19.05 -9.91 43.97
N ALA A 238 18.76 -11.17 43.61
CA ALA A 238 18.79 -12.27 44.56
C ALA A 238 20.17 -12.40 45.26
N GLY A 239 21.27 -12.20 44.51
CA GLY A 239 22.63 -12.24 45.06
C GLY A 239 23.02 -11.00 45.86
N MET A 240 22.74 -9.79 45.34
CA MET A 240 23.10 -8.55 46.03
C MET A 240 22.29 -8.31 47.30
N VAL A 241 21.00 -8.66 47.30
CA VAL A 241 20.12 -8.52 48.46
C VAL A 241 20.54 -9.46 49.59
N ALA A 242 20.83 -10.73 49.29
CA ALA A 242 21.31 -11.68 50.29
C ALA A 242 22.58 -11.17 50.99
N SER A 243 23.56 -10.68 50.24
CA SER A 243 24.83 -10.19 50.82
C SER A 243 24.67 -8.93 51.70
N ARG A 244 23.85 -7.95 51.29
CA ARG A 244 23.61 -6.72 52.08
C ARG A 244 22.75 -6.96 53.32
N ILE A 245 21.83 -7.92 53.24
CA ILE A 245 20.98 -8.25 54.39
C ILE A 245 21.79 -9.03 55.42
N VAL A 246 22.59 -10.00 55.00
CA VAL A 246 23.46 -10.76 55.90
C VAL A 246 24.44 -9.85 56.63
N SER A 247 25.02 -8.84 55.96
CA SER A 247 25.91 -7.87 56.62
C SER A 247 25.20 -7.00 57.64
N SER A 248 23.94 -6.62 57.40
CA SER A 248 23.11 -5.88 58.37
C SER A 248 22.75 -6.71 59.61
N VAL A 249 22.50 -8.01 59.45
CA VAL A 249 22.20 -8.93 60.56
C VAL A 249 23.46 -9.25 61.37
N ALA A 250 24.61 -9.44 60.69
CA ALA A 250 25.89 -9.72 61.34
C ALA A 250 26.38 -8.56 62.23
N GLY A 251 26.07 -7.30 61.89
CA GLY A 251 26.42 -6.13 62.71
C GLY A 251 25.67 -6.03 64.05
N LEU A 252 24.48 -6.62 64.15
CA LEU A 252 23.59 -6.51 65.32
C LEU A 252 23.47 -7.79 66.14
N ALA A 253 23.88 -8.95 65.61
CA ALA A 253 24.09 -10.16 66.42
C ALA A 253 25.06 -9.91 67.59
N GLY A 254 25.99 -8.96 67.43
CA GLY A 254 26.87 -8.48 68.51
C GLY A 254 26.16 -7.66 69.60
N LEU A 255 25.00 -7.06 69.33
CA LEU A 255 24.21 -6.25 70.28
C LEU A 255 23.09 -7.05 70.97
N ALA A 256 22.57 -8.09 70.32
CA ALA A 256 21.61 -9.02 70.93
C ALA A 256 22.18 -9.77 72.16
N LEU A 257 23.51 -9.88 72.23
CA LEU A 257 24.27 -10.41 73.37
C LEU A 257 24.04 -9.66 74.70
N ILE A 258 23.48 -8.45 74.67
CA ILE A 258 23.40 -7.57 75.84
C ILE A 258 21.99 -7.58 76.48
N ALA A 259 20.97 -8.14 75.84
CA ALA A 259 19.58 -7.83 76.19
C ALA A 259 18.62 -8.99 76.54
N LYS A 260 19.00 -10.28 76.51
CA LYS A 260 17.99 -11.37 76.61
C LYS A 260 18.22 -12.42 77.70
N ASP A 261 17.17 -12.57 78.54
CA ASP A 261 16.97 -13.62 79.54
C ASP A 261 16.86 -15.02 78.91
N ILE A 262 17.35 -16.01 79.65
CA ILE A 262 17.62 -17.41 79.25
C ILE A 262 16.35 -18.22 78.88
N TYR A 263 15.13 -17.67 79.03
CA TYR A 263 13.87 -18.41 78.89
C TYR A 263 13.40 -18.63 77.43
N ASP A 264 14.00 -17.95 76.45
CA ASP A 264 13.71 -18.09 75.00
C ASP A 264 14.82 -18.84 74.22
N ALA A 265 15.77 -19.48 74.93
CA ALA A 265 16.96 -20.09 74.32
C ALA A 265 16.66 -21.21 73.30
N GLY A 266 15.47 -21.81 73.33
CA GLY A 266 15.04 -22.86 72.39
C GLY A 266 14.82 -22.38 70.95
N ASP A 267 14.56 -21.09 70.76
CA ASP A 267 14.30 -20.50 69.44
C ASP A 267 15.53 -19.85 68.79
N GLY A 268 16.65 -19.76 69.51
CA GLY A 268 17.91 -19.25 68.97
C GLY A 268 17.83 -17.80 68.48
N VAL A 269 18.66 -17.44 67.49
CA VAL A 269 18.70 -16.09 66.88
C VAL A 269 17.55 -15.81 65.89
N PHE A 270 16.73 -16.82 65.58
CA PHE A 270 15.75 -16.77 64.49
C PHE A 270 14.70 -15.64 64.59
N PRO A 271 14.14 -15.29 65.76
CA PRO A 271 13.21 -14.16 65.87
C PRO A 271 13.83 -12.82 65.47
N ILE A 272 15.11 -12.61 65.81
CA ILE A 272 15.87 -11.39 65.49
C ILE A 272 16.14 -11.34 63.98
N ILE A 273 16.49 -12.47 63.38
CA ILE A 273 16.65 -12.59 61.92
C ILE A 273 15.34 -12.21 61.23
N ALA A 274 14.21 -12.78 61.67
CA ALA A 274 12.90 -12.52 61.09
C ALA A 274 12.52 -11.02 61.20
N GLU A 275 12.59 -10.44 62.40
CA GLU A 275 12.26 -9.03 62.62
C GLU A 275 13.11 -8.10 61.74
N ARG A 276 14.42 -8.37 61.65
CA ARG A 276 15.33 -7.51 60.90
C ARG A 276 15.15 -7.64 59.40
N MET A 277 15.03 -8.85 58.88
CA MET A 277 14.81 -9.06 57.44
C MET A 277 13.46 -8.50 56.96
N LYS A 278 12.44 -8.47 57.84
CA LYS A 278 11.12 -7.91 57.54
C LYS A 278 11.01 -6.40 57.75
N SER A 279 12.06 -5.77 58.30
CA SER A 279 12.05 -4.35 58.64
C SER A 279 11.87 -3.46 57.42
N ASP A 280 11.26 -2.29 57.62
CA ASP A 280 11.08 -1.30 56.56
C ASP A 280 12.42 -0.82 55.98
N GLU A 281 13.47 -0.80 56.80
CA GLU A 281 14.84 -0.50 56.40
C GLU A 281 15.36 -1.50 55.37
N THR A 282 15.21 -2.81 55.63
CA THR A 282 15.59 -3.86 54.68
C THR A 282 14.76 -3.78 53.40
N LYS A 283 13.44 -3.58 53.52
CA LYS A 283 12.56 -3.41 52.36
C LYS A 283 12.90 -2.16 51.54
N LEU A 284 13.38 -1.09 52.16
CA LEU A 284 13.85 0.11 51.48
C LEU A 284 15.14 -0.14 50.70
N LEU A 285 16.12 -0.83 51.31
CA LEU A 285 17.37 -1.21 50.64
C LEU A 285 17.11 -2.06 49.38
N ILE A 286 16.16 -3.00 49.46
CA ILE A 286 15.76 -3.82 48.30
C ILE A 286 15.18 -2.92 47.20
N ARG A 287 14.27 -1.99 47.55
CA ARG A 287 13.67 -1.05 46.60
C ARG A 287 14.70 -0.14 45.94
N GLU A 288 15.66 0.38 46.69
CA GLU A 288 16.74 1.21 46.16
C GLU A 288 17.63 0.45 45.16
N GLU A 289 17.97 -0.80 45.49
CA GLU A 289 18.80 -1.62 44.61
C GLU A 289 18.06 -2.01 43.32
N ILE A 290 16.76 -2.32 43.42
CA ILE A 290 15.88 -2.51 42.25
C ILE A 290 15.88 -1.25 41.39
N GLY A 291 15.60 -0.08 41.99
CA GLY A 291 15.53 1.19 41.28
C GLY A 291 16.83 1.52 40.54
N LYS A 292 17.97 1.34 41.22
CA LYS A 292 19.30 1.56 40.65
C LYS A 292 19.64 0.59 39.52
N SER A 293 19.30 -0.70 39.66
CA SER A 293 19.52 -1.69 38.60
C SER A 293 18.70 -1.34 37.35
N ILE A 294 17.39 -1.04 37.53
CA ILE A 294 16.50 -0.68 36.43
C ILE A 294 16.99 0.59 35.72
N GLN A 295 17.35 1.63 36.48
CA GLN A 295 17.88 2.87 35.93
C GLN A 295 19.15 2.64 35.10
N THR A 296 20.06 1.81 35.60
CA THR A 296 21.33 1.49 34.91
C THR A 296 21.06 0.75 33.60
N ASP A 297 20.22 -0.29 33.64
CA ASP A 297 19.95 -1.12 32.46
C ASP A 297 19.18 -0.35 31.38
N ILE A 298 18.20 0.48 31.76
CA ILE A 298 17.50 1.37 30.83
C ILE A 298 18.47 2.40 30.25
N GLY A 299 19.34 3.00 31.09
CA GLY A 299 20.36 3.94 30.67
C GLY A 299 21.31 3.38 29.60
N GLN A 300 21.68 2.10 29.71
CA GLN A 300 22.52 1.42 28.72
C GLN A 300 21.80 1.13 27.40
N GLN A 301 20.48 1.07 27.37
CA GLN A 301 19.72 0.84 26.13
C GLN A 301 19.40 2.12 25.36
N VAL A 302 19.58 3.30 25.95
CA VAL A 302 19.18 4.58 25.32
C VAL A 302 19.82 4.79 23.96
N GLU A 303 21.12 4.54 23.83
CA GLU A 303 21.83 4.70 22.55
C GLU A 303 21.31 3.74 21.48
N VAL A 304 21.06 2.49 21.85
CA VAL A 304 20.51 1.48 20.92
C VAL A 304 19.10 1.88 20.45
N ILE A 305 18.26 2.34 21.39
CA ILE A 305 16.89 2.81 21.08
C ILE A 305 16.93 4.03 20.16
N ALA A 306 17.83 4.98 20.43
CA ALA A 306 17.99 6.17 19.62
C ALA A 306 18.48 5.85 18.21
N ASP A 307 19.43 4.91 18.06
CA ASP A 307 19.94 4.47 16.77
C ASP A 307 18.86 3.81 15.91
N GLU A 308 18.11 2.86 16.49
CA GLU A 308 17.01 2.18 15.79
C GLU A 308 15.89 3.16 15.41
N THR A 309 15.57 4.11 16.29
CA THR A 309 14.59 5.18 16.02
C THR A 309 15.06 6.09 14.89
N ALA A 310 16.33 6.50 14.90
CA ALA A 310 16.89 7.40 13.90
C ALA A 310 16.98 6.75 12.52
N GLU A 311 17.39 5.48 12.44
CA GLU A 311 17.45 4.73 11.19
C GLU A 311 16.07 4.62 10.52
N ARG A 312 15.01 4.43 11.30
CA ARG A 312 13.65 4.33 10.76
C ARG A 312 13.12 5.68 10.27
N ILE A 313 13.37 6.76 10.99
CA ILE A 313 13.01 8.11 10.51
C ILE A 313 13.82 8.46 9.25
N TYR A 314 15.10 8.05 9.20
CA TYR A 314 15.92 8.16 8.00
C TYR A 314 15.39 7.32 6.82
N THR A 315 14.77 6.16 7.10
CA THR A 315 14.10 5.37 6.05
C THR A 315 12.95 6.14 5.42
N VAL A 316 12.13 6.87 6.20
CA VAL A 316 11.07 7.74 5.64
C VAL A 316 11.65 8.81 4.71
N TRP A 317 12.81 9.36 5.07
CA TRP A 317 13.56 10.26 4.20
C TRP A 317 14.03 9.58 2.90
N LEU A 318 14.58 8.38 2.99
CA LEU A 318 15.01 7.60 1.82
C LEU A 318 13.84 7.25 0.90
N ASP A 319 12.69 6.83 1.45
CA ASP A 319 11.48 6.51 0.67
C ASP A 319 10.98 7.73 -0.10
N PHE A 320 10.95 8.88 0.57
CA PHE A 320 10.62 10.15 -0.07
C PHE A 320 11.61 10.48 -1.21
N ARG A 321 12.91 10.35 -0.95
CA ARG A 321 13.96 10.57 -1.95
C ARG A 321 13.80 9.62 -3.12
N GLN A 322 13.52 8.35 -2.89
CA GLN A 322 13.31 7.35 -3.95
C GLN A 322 12.11 7.72 -4.83
N LYS A 323 10.98 8.06 -4.21
CA LYS A 323 9.73 8.43 -4.90
C LYS A 323 9.88 9.69 -5.76
N TYR A 324 10.59 10.70 -5.26
CA TYR A 324 10.80 11.97 -5.95
C TYR A 324 12.18 12.10 -6.61
N ASN A 325 12.93 10.99 -6.70
CA ASN A 325 14.35 10.98 -7.07
C ASN A 325 14.61 11.73 -8.37
N ARG A 326 13.78 11.48 -9.39
CA ARG A 326 13.97 12.08 -10.71
C ARG A 326 13.79 13.61 -10.68
N LEU A 327 12.79 14.13 -9.95
CA LEU A 327 12.61 15.58 -9.79
C LEU A 327 13.77 16.21 -9.04
N LEU A 328 14.22 15.57 -7.95
CA LEU A 328 15.31 16.07 -7.13
C LEU A 328 16.64 16.04 -7.88
N ALA A 329 16.97 14.93 -8.55
CA ALA A 329 18.17 14.78 -9.36
C ALA A 329 18.22 15.80 -10.53
N LEU A 330 17.09 16.06 -11.20
CA LEU A 330 17.02 17.09 -12.24
C LEU A 330 17.27 18.49 -11.68
N SER A 331 16.76 18.79 -10.48
CA SER A 331 17.00 20.08 -9.82
C SER A 331 18.45 20.26 -9.37
N GLU A 332 19.12 19.19 -8.96
CA GLU A 332 20.55 19.23 -8.60
C GLU A 332 21.44 19.48 -9.83
N LYS A 333 21.05 18.94 -11.01
CA LYS A 333 21.82 19.07 -12.26
C LYS A 333 21.53 20.35 -13.05
N SER A 334 20.36 20.97 -12.87
CA SER A 334 19.92 22.12 -13.67
C SER A 334 19.36 23.27 -12.83
N PRO A 335 20.02 24.44 -12.81
CA PRO A 335 19.53 25.63 -12.12
C PRO A 335 18.14 26.08 -12.61
N ALA A 336 17.87 25.98 -13.91
CA ALA A 336 16.59 26.35 -14.49
C ALA A 336 15.45 25.42 -14.01
N PHE A 337 15.70 24.11 -13.93
CA PHE A 337 14.72 23.18 -13.36
C PHE A 337 14.54 23.39 -11.86
N ALA A 338 15.62 23.69 -11.12
CA ALA A 338 15.54 23.99 -9.69
C ALA A 338 14.65 25.20 -9.40
N GLU A 339 14.80 26.28 -10.16
CA GLU A 339 13.94 27.47 -10.04
C GLU A 339 12.49 27.16 -10.44
N PHE A 340 12.31 26.37 -11.51
CA PHE A 340 10.98 25.92 -11.92
C PHE A 340 10.27 25.12 -10.81
N LEU A 341 10.98 24.18 -10.16
CA LEU A 341 10.49 23.35 -9.07
C LEU A 341 10.17 24.17 -7.81
N LYS A 342 11.03 25.14 -7.46
CA LYS A 342 10.84 26.02 -6.29
C LYS A 342 9.53 26.81 -6.33
N ASN A 343 9.09 27.20 -7.53
CA ASN A 343 7.89 28.00 -7.76
C ASN A 343 6.60 27.15 -7.91
N ARG A 344 6.66 25.84 -7.68
CA ARG A 344 5.48 24.96 -7.77
C ARG A 344 4.61 25.03 -6.52
N ARG A 345 3.32 24.75 -6.71
CA ARG A 345 2.37 24.53 -5.61
C ARG A 345 2.40 23.08 -5.15
N LEU A 346 1.92 22.85 -3.93
CA LEU A 346 1.85 21.53 -3.30
C LEU A 346 1.10 20.50 -4.17
N ASP A 347 -0.06 20.87 -4.70
CA ASP A 347 -0.93 20.04 -5.53
C ASP A 347 -0.33 19.70 -6.92
N GLN A 348 0.73 20.40 -7.31
CA GLN A 348 1.37 20.24 -8.61
C GLN A 348 2.55 19.25 -8.59
N ILE A 349 3.15 18.96 -7.43
CA ILE A 349 4.39 18.16 -7.35
C ILE A 349 4.19 16.73 -7.85
N GLY A 350 3.09 16.08 -7.45
CA GLY A 350 2.78 14.71 -7.90
C GLY A 350 2.54 14.64 -9.40
N ARG A 351 1.73 15.56 -9.93
CA ARG A 351 1.46 15.68 -11.37
C ARG A 351 2.72 15.98 -12.18
N LEU A 352 3.57 16.88 -11.67
CA LEU A 352 4.85 17.20 -12.30
C LEU A 352 5.76 15.96 -12.39
N GLY A 353 5.81 15.14 -11.33
CA GLY A 353 6.53 13.87 -11.35
C GLY A 353 6.10 12.97 -12.51
N GLN A 354 4.80 12.75 -12.65
CA GLN A 354 4.23 11.94 -13.74
C GLN A 354 4.56 12.49 -15.14
N ILE A 355 4.42 13.81 -15.34
CA ILE A 355 4.77 14.45 -16.62
C ILE A 355 6.26 14.28 -16.93
N VAL A 356 7.13 14.52 -15.95
CA VAL A 356 8.58 14.36 -16.10
C VAL A 356 8.94 12.91 -16.40
N ASP A 357 8.28 11.94 -15.79
CA ASP A 357 8.48 10.51 -16.06
C ASP A 357 8.09 10.13 -17.49
N ILE A 358 6.94 10.61 -17.98
CA ILE A 358 6.50 10.40 -19.36
C ILE A 358 7.53 10.99 -20.33
N VAL A 359 7.88 12.27 -20.18
CA VAL A 359 8.83 12.96 -21.08
C VAL A 359 10.20 12.27 -21.06
N SER A 360 10.71 11.95 -19.87
CA SER A 360 12.01 11.28 -19.73
C SER A 360 12.00 9.88 -20.34
N GLY A 361 10.89 9.15 -20.26
CA GLY A 361 10.78 7.80 -20.81
C GLY A 361 10.56 7.74 -22.32
N THR A 362 10.09 8.83 -22.94
CA THR A 362 9.52 8.75 -24.30
C THR A 362 10.06 9.78 -25.30
N GLU A 363 10.52 10.95 -24.85
CA GLU A 363 10.83 12.10 -25.74
C GLU A 363 12.32 12.47 -25.76
N GLY A 364 13.20 11.65 -25.19
CA GLY A 364 14.66 11.87 -25.22
C GLY A 364 15.31 12.10 -23.85
N GLY A 365 14.71 11.63 -22.76
CA GLY A 365 15.34 11.62 -21.44
C GLY A 365 15.37 12.99 -20.76
N GLU A 366 16.36 13.19 -19.89
CA GLU A 366 16.51 14.42 -19.10
C GLU A 366 16.63 15.67 -19.99
N ALA A 367 17.30 15.57 -21.15
CA ALA A 367 17.48 16.69 -22.08
C ALA A 367 16.15 17.23 -22.62
N ALA A 368 15.18 16.34 -22.90
CA ALA A 368 13.86 16.73 -23.37
C ALA A 368 13.08 17.49 -22.29
N VAL A 369 13.18 17.05 -21.02
CA VAL A 369 12.58 17.76 -19.89
C VAL A 369 13.14 19.18 -19.78
N LEU A 370 14.46 19.32 -19.87
CA LEU A 370 15.12 20.64 -19.79
C LEU A 370 14.75 21.55 -20.97
N ALA A 371 14.64 21.00 -22.18
CA ALA A 371 14.17 21.76 -23.34
C ALA A 371 12.74 22.27 -23.13
N ARG A 372 11.85 21.44 -22.55
CA ARG A 372 10.48 21.82 -22.22
C ARG A 372 10.38 22.87 -21.11
N VAL A 373 11.33 22.90 -20.17
CA VAL A 373 11.45 23.98 -19.18
C VAL A 373 11.84 25.28 -19.89
N ALA A 374 12.89 25.23 -20.71
CA ALA A 374 13.44 26.41 -21.37
C ALA A 374 12.44 27.09 -22.32
N ASN A 375 11.64 26.30 -23.05
CA ASN A 375 10.61 26.82 -23.95
C ASN A 375 9.23 27.05 -23.27
N GLY A 376 9.13 26.82 -21.95
CA GLY A 376 7.90 27.02 -21.16
C GLY A 376 6.79 25.98 -21.38
N SER A 377 6.98 25.00 -22.26
CA SER A 377 6.00 23.96 -22.55
C SER A 377 5.74 23.00 -21.39
N LEU A 378 6.71 22.81 -20.48
CA LEU A 378 6.52 21.98 -19.28
C LEU A 378 5.50 22.60 -18.32
N ASN A 379 5.56 23.93 -18.14
CA ASN A 379 4.59 24.66 -17.35
C ASN A 379 3.19 24.57 -17.96
N ARG A 380 3.11 24.69 -19.29
CA ARG A 380 1.84 24.54 -20.03
C ARG A 380 1.25 23.15 -19.82
N ALA A 381 2.06 22.10 -19.98
CA ALA A 381 1.64 20.73 -19.74
C ALA A 381 1.10 20.53 -18.30
N LEU A 382 1.77 21.12 -17.30
CA LEU A 382 1.35 21.02 -15.91
C LEU A 382 0.00 21.69 -15.63
N LEU A 383 -0.29 22.82 -16.29
CA LEU A 383 -1.52 23.60 -16.09
C LEU A 383 -2.69 23.06 -16.91
N ASP A 384 -2.43 22.62 -18.14
CA ASP A 384 -3.47 22.29 -19.11
C ASP A 384 -3.83 20.80 -19.11
N LEU A 385 -2.90 19.91 -18.73
CA LEU A 385 -3.21 18.48 -18.68
C LEU A 385 -4.01 18.13 -17.43
N SER A 386 -5.24 17.66 -17.67
CA SER A 386 -6.05 16.96 -16.68
C SER A 386 -5.58 15.52 -16.49
N ASP A 387 -6.11 14.83 -15.47
CA ASP A 387 -5.75 13.42 -15.22
C ASP A 387 -6.14 12.52 -16.40
N ALA A 388 -7.26 12.80 -17.08
CA ALA A 388 -7.65 12.13 -18.31
C ALA A 388 -6.63 12.36 -19.45
N ALA A 389 -6.09 13.57 -19.55
CA ALA A 389 -5.05 13.87 -20.55
C ALA A 389 -3.74 13.12 -20.26
N LEU A 390 -3.39 12.92 -18.98
CA LEU A 390 -2.19 12.17 -18.59
C LEU A 390 -2.27 10.70 -18.98
N VAL A 391 -3.45 10.08 -18.88
CA VAL A 391 -3.67 8.70 -19.39
C VAL A 391 -3.37 8.61 -20.88
N ILE A 392 -3.81 9.60 -21.66
CA ILE A 392 -3.51 9.66 -23.10
C ILE A 392 -2.01 9.88 -23.34
N ALA A 393 -1.38 10.78 -22.56
CA ALA A 393 0.04 11.08 -22.69
C ALA A 393 0.92 9.85 -22.44
N GLU A 394 0.56 9.04 -21.44
CA GLU A 394 1.26 7.80 -21.10
C GLU A 394 1.12 6.75 -22.21
N GLU A 395 -0.10 6.47 -22.67
CA GLU A 395 -0.33 5.45 -23.70
C GLU A 395 0.20 5.85 -25.07
N GLN A 396 0.03 7.12 -25.47
CA GLN A 396 0.54 7.61 -26.74
C GLN A 396 2.01 8.04 -26.68
N LYS A 397 2.63 7.97 -25.49
CA LYS A 397 4.03 8.33 -25.25
C LYS A 397 4.37 9.74 -25.75
N SER A 398 3.46 10.69 -25.56
CA SER A 398 3.63 12.06 -26.05
C SER A 398 2.75 13.06 -25.31
N ILE A 399 3.39 14.06 -24.71
CA ILE A 399 2.71 15.17 -24.03
C ILE A 399 1.97 16.06 -25.05
N ASP A 400 2.57 16.29 -26.22
CA ASP A 400 1.99 17.18 -27.22
C ASP A 400 0.69 16.61 -27.82
N LYS A 401 0.61 15.29 -28.00
CA LYS A 401 -0.64 14.65 -28.44
C LYS A 401 -1.74 14.76 -27.38
N ALA A 402 -1.41 14.58 -26.10
CA ALA A 402 -2.36 14.76 -25.01
C ALA A 402 -2.87 16.21 -24.89
N LEU A 403 -1.99 17.20 -25.10
CA LEU A 403 -2.38 18.61 -25.17
C LEU A 403 -3.33 18.89 -26.33
N ARG A 404 -3.08 18.31 -27.51
CA ARG A 404 -4.01 18.41 -28.65
C ARG A 404 -5.37 17.77 -28.35
N TRP A 405 -5.39 16.60 -27.73
CA TRP A 405 -6.64 15.96 -27.29
C TRP A 405 -7.42 16.85 -26.32
N THR A 406 -6.71 17.53 -25.41
CA THR A 406 -7.31 18.49 -24.49
C THR A 406 -7.95 19.66 -25.24
N GLN A 407 -7.33 20.15 -26.31
CA GLN A 407 -7.87 21.23 -27.14
C GLN A 407 -9.10 20.78 -27.95
N VAL A 408 -9.06 19.60 -28.56
CA VAL A 408 -10.15 19.11 -29.44
C VAL A 408 -11.36 18.62 -28.63
N ALA A 409 -11.12 17.89 -27.55
CA ALA A 409 -12.18 17.29 -26.73
C ALA A 409 -12.71 18.22 -25.63
N GLY A 410 -11.89 19.14 -25.12
CA GLY A 410 -12.26 20.05 -24.04
C GLY A 410 -12.82 19.28 -22.84
N ARG A 411 -14.09 19.54 -22.51
CA ARG A 411 -14.80 18.93 -21.37
C ARG A 411 -15.12 17.44 -21.57
N GLU A 412 -15.14 16.96 -22.82
CA GLU A 412 -15.48 15.57 -23.14
C GLU A 412 -14.26 14.64 -23.08
N LEU A 413 -13.07 15.15 -22.72
CA LEU A 413 -11.85 14.37 -22.64
C LEU A 413 -11.95 13.11 -21.75
N PRO A 414 -12.63 13.12 -20.58
CA PRO A 414 -12.84 11.91 -19.80
C PRO A 414 -13.56 10.81 -20.60
N ARG A 415 -14.52 11.20 -21.46
CA ARG A 415 -15.29 10.27 -22.29
C ARG A 415 -14.47 9.73 -23.46
N VAL A 416 -13.56 10.54 -24.01
CA VAL A 416 -12.54 10.09 -24.98
C VAL A 416 -11.69 8.96 -24.38
N VAL A 417 -11.30 9.10 -23.11
CA VAL A 417 -10.51 8.09 -22.39
C VAL A 417 -11.34 6.84 -22.12
N GLU A 418 -12.56 7.00 -21.60
CA GLU A 418 -13.49 5.91 -21.28
C GLU A 418 -13.78 5.02 -22.50
N LEU A 419 -14.07 5.65 -23.65
CA LEU A 419 -14.34 4.96 -24.90
C LEU A 419 -13.05 4.55 -25.65
N GLY A 420 -11.87 4.95 -25.17
CA GLY A 420 -10.58 4.62 -25.76
C GLY A 420 -10.38 5.17 -27.18
N VAL A 421 -11.05 6.27 -27.54
CA VAL A 421 -11.03 6.85 -28.91
C VAL A 421 -9.60 7.15 -29.36
N TYR A 422 -8.79 7.67 -28.45
CA TYR A 422 -7.39 8.04 -28.69
C TYR A 422 -6.48 6.85 -29.06
N ARG A 423 -6.91 5.60 -28.88
CA ARG A 423 -6.15 4.42 -29.33
C ARG A 423 -6.31 4.12 -30.81
N TRP A 424 -7.42 4.55 -31.38
CA TRP A 424 -7.84 4.20 -32.74
C TRP A 424 -7.72 5.38 -33.70
N LEU A 425 -7.94 6.60 -33.20
CA LEU A 425 -7.91 7.80 -34.02
C LEU A 425 -6.70 8.68 -33.69
N PRO A 426 -5.97 9.15 -34.71
CA PRO A 426 -5.07 10.28 -34.53
C PRO A 426 -5.89 11.53 -34.20
N VAL A 427 -5.34 12.39 -33.34
CA VAL A 427 -5.95 13.69 -33.05
C VAL A 427 -5.75 14.66 -34.21
N GLU A 428 -4.75 14.39 -35.05
CA GLU A 428 -4.44 15.14 -36.26
C GLU A 428 -5.59 15.07 -37.25
N GLY A 429 -6.18 16.23 -37.58
CA GLY A 429 -7.29 16.33 -38.53
C GLY A 429 -8.67 16.03 -37.95
N LEU A 430 -8.78 15.75 -36.65
CA LEU A 430 -10.07 15.54 -36.00
C LEU A 430 -10.71 16.89 -35.62
N THR A 431 -11.93 17.13 -36.08
CA THR A 431 -12.73 18.29 -35.67
C THR A 431 -13.55 17.98 -34.41
N THR A 432 -13.90 19.01 -33.64
CA THR A 432 -14.77 18.86 -32.46
C THR A 432 -16.15 18.27 -32.84
N GLU A 433 -16.68 18.59 -34.02
CA GLU A 433 -17.96 18.05 -34.50
C GLU A 433 -17.88 16.54 -34.76
N THR A 434 -16.85 16.09 -35.49
CA THR A 434 -16.65 14.65 -35.75
C THR A 434 -16.44 13.90 -34.45
N LEU A 435 -15.68 14.46 -33.51
CA LEU A 435 -15.48 13.86 -32.20
C LEU A 435 -16.80 13.72 -31.43
N GLN A 436 -17.65 14.76 -31.41
CA GLN A 436 -18.95 14.69 -30.74
C GLN A 436 -19.85 13.59 -31.31
N LYS A 437 -19.88 13.42 -32.65
CA LYS A 437 -20.64 12.33 -33.29
C LYS A 437 -20.12 10.96 -32.87
N ILE A 438 -18.80 10.79 -32.78
CA ILE A 438 -18.18 9.54 -32.31
C ILE A 438 -18.53 9.26 -30.84
N LEU A 439 -18.45 10.28 -29.98
CA LEU A 439 -18.74 10.13 -28.55
C LEU A 439 -20.24 9.85 -28.29
N ALA A 440 -21.14 10.37 -29.15
CA ALA A 440 -22.58 10.11 -29.05
C ALA A 440 -22.96 8.64 -29.26
N ILE A 441 -22.11 7.86 -29.94
CA ILE A 441 -22.30 6.40 -30.12
C ILE A 441 -22.37 5.71 -28.75
N ASN A 442 -21.56 6.16 -27.79
CA ASN A 442 -21.53 5.67 -26.41
C ASN A 442 -21.34 4.14 -26.27
N ASP A 443 -20.54 3.56 -27.16
CA ASP A 443 -20.22 2.13 -27.16
C ASP A 443 -18.77 1.94 -27.64
N ARG A 444 -17.92 1.40 -26.77
CA ARG A 444 -16.47 1.27 -27.00
C ARG A 444 -16.15 0.39 -28.22
N ILE A 445 -16.91 -0.68 -28.44
CA ILE A 445 -16.67 -1.60 -29.56
C ILE A 445 -17.07 -0.90 -30.86
N ALA A 446 -18.27 -0.30 -30.89
CA ALA A 446 -18.76 0.42 -32.06
C ALA A 446 -17.83 1.57 -32.47
N VAL A 447 -17.34 2.34 -31.50
CA VAL A 447 -16.36 3.42 -31.71
C VAL A 447 -15.08 2.88 -32.35
N GLY A 448 -14.53 1.77 -31.85
CA GLY A 448 -13.32 1.16 -32.41
C GLY A 448 -13.51 0.72 -33.87
N ARG A 449 -14.65 0.10 -34.19
CA ARG A 449 -14.97 -0.34 -35.56
C ARG A 449 -15.11 0.83 -36.53
N ILE A 450 -15.83 1.88 -36.13
CA ILE A 450 -16.02 3.08 -36.94
C ILE A 450 -14.69 3.84 -37.11
N ALA A 451 -13.86 3.86 -36.08
CA ALA A 451 -12.54 4.49 -36.14
C ALA A 451 -11.60 3.79 -37.14
N ASN A 452 -11.69 2.47 -37.28
CA ASN A 452 -10.89 1.70 -38.25
C ASN A 452 -11.30 1.93 -39.72
N LEU A 453 -12.44 2.58 -39.99
CA LEU A 453 -12.88 2.87 -41.35
C LEU A 453 -12.02 3.96 -42.00
N SER A 454 -11.99 3.97 -43.34
CA SER A 454 -11.41 5.10 -44.09
C SER A 454 -12.14 6.40 -43.73
N PRO A 455 -11.49 7.58 -43.87
CA PRO A 455 -12.12 8.86 -43.55
C PRO A 455 -13.47 9.04 -44.26
N GLU A 456 -13.55 8.67 -45.53
CA GLU A 456 -14.76 8.82 -46.35
C GLU A 456 -15.88 7.88 -45.87
N ALA A 457 -15.55 6.62 -45.58
CA ALA A 457 -16.52 5.66 -45.07
C ALA A 457 -17.02 6.06 -43.68
N ARG A 458 -16.13 6.58 -42.84
CA ARG A 458 -16.46 7.08 -41.51
C ARG A 458 -17.41 8.27 -41.56
N ASP A 459 -17.13 9.25 -42.43
CA ASP A 459 -17.96 10.44 -42.57
C ASP A 459 -19.38 10.08 -43.05
N PHE A 460 -19.48 9.12 -43.98
CA PHE A 460 -20.78 8.59 -44.38
C PHE A 460 -21.51 7.92 -43.22
N ILE A 461 -20.87 6.97 -42.53
CA ILE A 461 -21.51 6.26 -41.41
C ILE A 461 -21.92 7.25 -40.31
N LEU A 462 -21.08 8.22 -39.97
CA LEU A 462 -21.39 9.25 -38.96
C LEU A 462 -22.44 10.28 -39.42
N SER A 463 -22.80 10.32 -40.70
CA SER A 463 -23.89 11.17 -41.21
C SER A 463 -25.28 10.59 -40.93
N LEU A 464 -25.35 9.29 -40.61
CA LEU A 464 -26.60 8.60 -40.29
C LEU A 464 -27.09 8.96 -38.88
N PRO A 465 -28.40 8.78 -38.57
CA PRO A 465 -28.92 8.95 -37.23
C PRO A 465 -28.16 8.11 -36.18
N GLY A 466 -27.84 8.70 -35.03
CA GLY A 466 -26.91 8.09 -34.06
C GLY A 466 -27.34 6.74 -33.48
N ASP A 467 -28.64 6.49 -33.41
CA ASP A 467 -29.23 5.19 -33.06
C ASP A 467 -28.94 4.12 -34.13
N GLN A 468 -29.07 4.48 -35.41
CA GLN A 468 -28.73 3.60 -36.54
C GLN A 468 -27.22 3.31 -36.58
N VAL A 469 -26.38 4.33 -36.37
CA VAL A 469 -24.92 4.17 -36.31
C VAL A 469 -24.51 3.14 -35.26
N ARG A 470 -25.11 3.24 -34.06
CA ARG A 470 -24.83 2.30 -32.97
C ARG A 470 -25.26 0.87 -33.35
N GLU A 471 -26.45 0.72 -33.92
CA GLU A 471 -26.98 -0.59 -34.29
C GLU A 471 -26.15 -1.26 -35.40
N PHE A 472 -25.81 -0.50 -36.44
CA PHE A 472 -24.95 -0.96 -37.53
C PHE A 472 -23.57 -1.35 -37.01
N ALA A 473 -22.93 -0.50 -36.21
CA ALA A 473 -21.61 -0.79 -35.69
C ALA A 473 -21.59 -2.01 -34.73
N ARG A 474 -22.72 -2.36 -34.10
CA ARG A 474 -22.82 -3.57 -33.28
C ARG A 474 -22.97 -4.84 -34.13
N ARG A 475 -23.85 -4.81 -35.13
CA ARG A 475 -24.19 -5.98 -35.94
C ARG A 475 -23.21 -6.25 -37.08
N LEU A 476 -22.59 -5.20 -37.60
CA LEU A 476 -21.65 -5.27 -38.71
C LEU A 476 -20.21 -5.21 -38.22
N ASN A 477 -19.33 -5.98 -38.87
CA ASN A 477 -17.89 -5.89 -38.68
C ASN A 477 -17.28 -4.80 -39.59
N ASP A 478 -15.99 -4.51 -39.39
CA ASP A 478 -15.26 -3.44 -40.07
C ASP A 478 -15.32 -3.56 -41.59
N ARG A 479 -15.23 -4.79 -42.14
CA ARG A 479 -15.31 -5.03 -43.59
C ARG A 479 -16.71 -4.78 -44.14
N GLN A 480 -17.74 -5.19 -43.41
CA GLN A 480 -19.13 -4.98 -43.80
C GLN A 480 -19.52 -3.51 -43.75
N LEU A 481 -19.08 -2.77 -42.72
CA LEU A 481 -19.29 -1.32 -42.62
C LEU A 481 -18.58 -0.58 -43.75
N ALA A 482 -17.34 -0.96 -44.08
CA ALA A 482 -16.61 -0.40 -45.21
C ALA A 482 -17.30 -0.69 -46.54
N ALA A 483 -17.74 -1.94 -46.77
CA ALA A 483 -18.46 -2.32 -47.97
C ALA A 483 -19.80 -1.59 -48.10
N PHE A 484 -20.53 -1.42 -46.99
CA PHE A 484 -21.78 -0.67 -46.97
C PHE A 484 -21.58 0.79 -47.37
N ALA A 485 -20.58 1.47 -46.79
CA ALA A 485 -20.26 2.83 -47.15
C ALA A 485 -19.78 2.97 -48.62
N ASP A 486 -19.06 1.97 -49.13
CA ASP A 486 -18.61 1.94 -50.52
C ASP A 486 -19.78 1.78 -51.51
N TYR A 487 -20.75 0.92 -51.19
CA TYR A 487 -21.98 0.79 -51.98
C TYR A 487 -22.77 2.09 -52.02
N GLU A 488 -22.98 2.74 -50.88
CA GLU A 488 -23.75 4.00 -50.82
C GLU A 488 -23.12 5.13 -51.65
N ARG A 489 -21.80 5.08 -51.83
CA ARG A 489 -21.07 6.04 -52.67
C ARG A 489 -21.13 5.72 -54.16
N ASN A 490 -21.04 4.45 -54.53
CA ASN A 490 -20.82 4.01 -55.90
C ASN A 490 -22.07 3.46 -56.60
N LEU A 491 -23.14 3.17 -55.85
CA LEU A 491 -24.42 2.76 -56.42
C LEU A 491 -25.21 3.95 -56.98
N GLU A 492 -26.06 3.67 -57.96
CA GLU A 492 -27.10 4.59 -58.41
C GLU A 492 -28.02 4.98 -57.24
N PRO A 493 -28.55 6.22 -57.19
CA PRO A 493 -29.33 6.71 -56.05
C PRO A 493 -30.56 5.86 -55.68
N SER A 494 -31.16 5.17 -56.66
CA SER A 494 -32.28 4.23 -56.45
C SER A 494 -31.81 2.94 -55.75
N ALA A 495 -30.70 2.37 -56.19
CA ALA A 495 -30.09 1.17 -55.63
C ALA A 495 -29.52 1.42 -54.22
N ALA A 496 -28.85 2.55 -54.00
CA ALA A 496 -28.36 2.97 -52.67
C ALA A 496 -29.53 3.08 -51.66
N LYS A 497 -30.60 3.83 -51.99
CA LYS A 497 -31.79 3.92 -51.13
C LYS A 497 -32.42 2.56 -50.81
N ARG A 498 -32.42 1.63 -51.77
CA ARG A 498 -32.93 0.27 -51.57
C ARG A 498 -32.04 -0.53 -50.63
N LEU A 499 -30.71 -0.40 -50.77
CA LEU A 499 -29.71 -1.03 -49.89
C LEU A 499 -29.82 -0.48 -48.46
N LEU A 500 -29.79 0.84 -48.27
CA LEU A 500 -29.95 1.47 -46.95
C LEU A 500 -31.20 0.95 -46.22
N ARG A 501 -32.35 0.86 -46.92
CA ARG A 501 -33.57 0.30 -46.33
C ARG A 501 -33.40 -1.17 -45.95
N ALA A 502 -32.83 -1.99 -46.84
CA ALA A 502 -32.60 -3.41 -46.55
C ALA A 502 -31.68 -3.63 -45.35
N VAL A 503 -30.61 -2.84 -45.24
CA VAL A 503 -29.65 -2.91 -44.13
C VAL A 503 -30.25 -2.37 -42.84
N THR A 504 -31.14 -1.38 -42.91
CA THR A 504 -31.89 -0.89 -41.75
C THR A 504 -32.85 -1.96 -41.21
N ASP A 505 -33.54 -2.68 -42.10
CA ASP A 505 -34.47 -3.75 -41.74
C ASP A 505 -33.74 -5.01 -41.23
N ASP A 506 -32.68 -5.43 -41.93
CA ASP A 506 -31.81 -6.54 -41.53
C ASP A 506 -30.33 -6.27 -41.86
N PRO A 507 -29.51 -5.87 -40.87
CA PRO A 507 -28.09 -5.63 -41.07
C PRO A 507 -27.33 -6.88 -41.55
N SER A 508 -27.83 -8.09 -41.29
CA SER A 508 -27.11 -9.32 -41.63
C SER A 508 -26.95 -9.54 -43.13
N VAL A 509 -27.78 -8.89 -43.94
CA VAL A 509 -27.72 -8.85 -45.41
C VAL A 509 -26.33 -8.46 -45.92
N MET A 510 -25.62 -7.56 -45.21
CA MET A 510 -24.28 -7.15 -45.61
C MET A 510 -23.25 -8.29 -45.58
N ARG A 511 -23.52 -9.40 -44.87
CA ARG A 511 -22.63 -10.58 -44.88
C ARG A 511 -22.42 -11.13 -46.28
N ASP A 512 -23.51 -11.26 -47.04
CA ASP A 512 -23.44 -11.84 -48.37
C ASP A 512 -23.00 -10.80 -49.41
N LEU A 513 -23.43 -9.54 -49.23
CA LEU A 513 -23.06 -8.44 -50.13
C LEU A 513 -21.60 -7.98 -50.01
N THR A 514 -20.87 -8.38 -48.96
CA THR A 514 -19.45 -7.99 -48.79
C THR A 514 -18.50 -8.82 -49.66
N ALA A 515 -18.95 -9.96 -50.22
CA ALA A 515 -18.09 -10.78 -51.08
C ALA A 515 -17.65 -10.00 -52.32
N GLU A 516 -16.34 -10.02 -52.61
CA GLU A 516 -15.72 -9.20 -53.66
C GLU A 516 -16.34 -9.46 -55.04
N GLY A 517 -16.60 -10.72 -55.39
CA GLY A 517 -17.25 -11.08 -56.65
C GLY A 517 -18.69 -10.60 -56.78
N ILE A 518 -19.43 -10.53 -55.66
CA ILE A 518 -20.80 -10.00 -55.62
C ILE A 518 -20.76 -8.48 -55.76
N ARG A 519 -19.87 -7.80 -55.04
CA ARG A 519 -19.71 -6.34 -55.09
C ARG A 519 -19.35 -5.84 -56.49
N GLU A 520 -18.31 -6.42 -57.08
CA GLU A 520 -17.91 -6.08 -58.45
C GLU A 520 -19.03 -6.36 -59.46
N GLY A 521 -19.76 -7.47 -59.26
CA GLY A 521 -20.89 -7.83 -60.11
C GLY A 521 -22.05 -6.84 -60.03
N ILE A 522 -22.41 -6.39 -58.82
CA ILE A 522 -23.48 -5.39 -58.63
C ILE A 522 -23.06 -4.04 -59.21
N LEU A 523 -21.87 -3.54 -58.87
CA LEU A 523 -21.38 -2.24 -59.36
C LEU A 523 -21.17 -2.22 -60.88
N GLY A 524 -20.77 -3.34 -61.46
CA GLY A 524 -20.57 -3.50 -62.91
C GLY A 524 -21.84 -3.81 -63.71
N SER A 525 -23.00 -3.96 -63.06
CA SER A 525 -24.28 -4.20 -63.74
C SER A 525 -24.83 -2.90 -64.32
N ARG A 526 -25.52 -2.99 -65.48
CA ARG A 526 -26.19 -1.83 -66.11
C ARG A 526 -27.41 -1.40 -65.31
N ASP A 527 -28.15 -2.36 -64.76
CA ASP A 527 -29.23 -2.13 -63.82
C ASP A 527 -28.79 -2.61 -62.43
N GLN A 528 -28.21 -1.69 -61.66
CA GLN A 528 -27.67 -1.98 -60.34
C GLN A 528 -28.77 -2.29 -59.32
N LEU A 529 -29.98 -1.76 -59.50
CA LEU A 529 -31.12 -2.03 -58.63
C LEU A 529 -31.59 -3.48 -58.82
N ALA A 530 -31.75 -3.93 -60.06
CA ALA A 530 -32.12 -5.32 -60.36
C ALA A 530 -31.05 -6.31 -59.85
N ALA A 531 -29.76 -5.99 -60.03
CA ALA A 531 -28.66 -6.80 -59.52
C ALA A 531 -28.68 -6.90 -57.98
N LEU A 532 -28.94 -5.79 -57.29
CA LEU A 532 -29.07 -5.77 -55.84
C LEU A 532 -30.31 -6.54 -55.36
N GLU A 533 -31.46 -6.34 -55.99
CA GLU A 533 -32.70 -7.03 -55.63
C GLU A 533 -32.58 -8.55 -55.76
N MET A 534 -31.86 -9.05 -56.77
CA MET A 534 -31.56 -10.48 -56.93
C MET A 534 -30.86 -11.06 -55.69
N MET A 535 -29.99 -10.28 -55.05
CA MET A 535 -29.25 -10.69 -53.85
C MET A 535 -30.06 -10.52 -52.57
N LEU A 536 -30.89 -9.47 -52.48
CA LEU A 536 -31.73 -9.16 -51.31
C LEU A 536 -32.94 -10.08 -51.15
N GLN A 537 -33.30 -10.84 -52.18
CA GLN A 537 -34.42 -11.78 -52.12
C GLN A 537 -34.14 -12.96 -51.16
N GLU A 538 -35.20 -13.64 -50.73
CA GLU A 538 -35.10 -14.88 -49.93
C GLU A 538 -34.29 -15.95 -50.66
N ALA A 539 -33.56 -16.77 -49.90
CA ALA A 539 -32.67 -17.80 -50.44
C ALA A 539 -33.38 -18.71 -51.47
N PRO A 540 -32.69 -19.14 -52.54
CA PRO A 540 -33.31 -19.96 -53.58
C PRO A 540 -33.83 -21.27 -53.00
N SER A 541 -35.16 -21.44 -52.96
CA SER A 541 -35.74 -22.75 -52.67
C SER A 541 -35.47 -23.71 -53.84
N LEU A 542 -35.17 -24.97 -53.55
CA LEU A 542 -34.92 -26.01 -54.56
C LEU A 542 -36.06 -26.19 -55.58
N PHE A 543 -37.26 -25.68 -55.27
CA PHE A 543 -38.48 -25.82 -56.08
C PHE A 543 -38.95 -24.50 -56.73
N GLY A 544 -38.19 -23.41 -56.58
CA GLY A 544 -38.55 -22.06 -57.04
C GLY A 544 -38.14 -21.72 -58.48
N TYR A 545 -38.30 -22.64 -59.44
CA TYR A 545 -37.72 -22.52 -60.79
C TYR A 545 -38.16 -21.28 -61.59
N GLY A 546 -39.39 -20.79 -61.39
CA GLY A 546 -39.91 -19.64 -62.13
C GLY A 546 -39.15 -18.32 -61.90
N ARG A 547 -38.41 -18.20 -60.79
CA ARG A 547 -37.60 -17.00 -60.49
C ARG A 547 -36.21 -17.08 -61.13
N ILE A 548 -35.61 -18.26 -61.12
CA ILE A 548 -34.31 -18.52 -61.76
C ILE A 548 -34.36 -18.15 -63.25
N PHE A 549 -35.48 -18.46 -63.94
CA PHE A 549 -35.64 -18.07 -65.35
C PHE A 549 -35.76 -16.56 -65.57
N LYS A 550 -36.42 -15.82 -64.66
CA LYS A 550 -36.52 -14.35 -64.75
C LYS A 550 -35.16 -13.69 -64.51
N ASP A 551 -34.43 -14.16 -63.52
CA ASP A 551 -33.10 -13.66 -63.20
C ASP A 551 -32.08 -14.02 -64.30
N ALA A 552 -32.24 -15.19 -64.93
CA ALA A 552 -31.44 -15.58 -66.10
C ALA A 552 -31.73 -14.70 -67.33
N ASP A 553 -32.97 -14.23 -67.52
CA ASP A 553 -33.32 -13.29 -68.59
C ASP A 553 -32.69 -11.90 -68.37
N LEU A 554 -32.63 -11.43 -67.11
CA LEU A 554 -31.92 -10.20 -66.74
C LEU A 554 -30.41 -10.28 -67.03
N VAL A 555 -29.81 -11.47 -66.91
CA VAL A 555 -28.42 -11.70 -67.29
C VAL A 555 -28.26 -11.84 -68.81
N GLY A 556 -29.18 -12.57 -69.47
CA GLY A 556 -29.16 -12.77 -70.92
C GLY A 556 -29.38 -11.49 -71.72
N SER A 557 -30.13 -10.54 -71.17
CA SER A 557 -30.32 -9.18 -71.70
C SER A 557 -29.15 -8.23 -71.40
N GLY A 558 -28.17 -8.65 -70.58
CA GLY A 558 -27.00 -7.85 -70.22
C GLY A 558 -27.30 -6.74 -69.21
N ASN A 559 -28.45 -6.77 -68.55
CA ASN A 559 -28.83 -5.80 -67.51
C ASN A 559 -28.10 -6.10 -66.19
N VAL A 560 -27.95 -7.39 -65.85
CA VAL A 560 -27.24 -7.87 -64.65
C VAL A 560 -25.98 -8.66 -65.04
N ALA A 561 -24.87 -8.44 -64.36
CA ALA A 561 -23.64 -9.17 -64.60
C ALA A 561 -23.79 -10.67 -64.25
N PHE A 562 -23.31 -11.55 -65.14
CA PHE A 562 -23.37 -13.02 -64.93
C PHE A 562 -22.79 -13.47 -63.59
N ARG A 563 -21.78 -12.75 -63.07
CA ARG A 563 -21.14 -13.06 -61.80
C ARG A 563 -22.10 -13.03 -60.62
N VAL A 564 -23.04 -12.08 -60.58
CA VAL A 564 -24.06 -11.97 -59.51
C VAL A 564 -24.96 -13.20 -59.51
N PHE A 565 -25.41 -13.62 -60.71
CA PHE A 565 -26.25 -14.80 -60.87
C PHE A 565 -25.53 -16.09 -60.50
N TRP A 566 -24.26 -16.24 -60.90
CA TRP A 566 -23.47 -17.42 -60.58
C TRP A 566 -23.28 -17.59 -59.07
N GLU A 567 -22.85 -16.54 -58.37
CA GLU A 567 -22.66 -16.58 -56.90
C GLU A 567 -23.96 -16.88 -56.16
N ARG A 568 -25.10 -16.39 -56.66
CA ARG A 568 -26.42 -16.63 -56.06
C ARG A 568 -26.94 -18.05 -56.29
N TYR A 569 -26.78 -18.60 -57.49
CA TYR A 569 -27.49 -19.80 -57.92
C TYR A 569 -26.60 -21.01 -58.18
N TRP A 570 -25.29 -20.97 -57.88
CA TRP A 570 -24.35 -22.06 -58.22
C TRP A 570 -24.83 -23.46 -57.78
N LEU A 571 -25.36 -23.59 -56.56
CA LEU A 571 -25.91 -24.87 -56.05
C LEU A 571 -27.12 -25.33 -56.86
N ALA A 572 -28.05 -24.42 -57.15
CA ALA A 572 -29.25 -24.74 -57.92
C ALA A 572 -28.89 -25.13 -59.37
N VAL A 573 -27.89 -24.46 -59.96
CA VAL A 573 -27.37 -24.78 -61.30
C VAL A 573 -26.71 -26.17 -61.30
N LEU A 574 -25.89 -26.50 -60.31
CA LEU A 574 -25.25 -27.82 -60.19
C LEU A 574 -26.26 -28.95 -59.95
N VAL A 575 -27.23 -28.74 -59.05
CA VAL A 575 -28.30 -29.72 -58.78
C VAL A 575 -29.19 -29.90 -60.01
N GLY A 576 -29.55 -28.80 -60.68
CA GLY A 576 -30.29 -28.85 -61.94
C GLY A 576 -29.53 -29.62 -63.02
N PHE A 577 -28.24 -29.36 -63.17
CA PHE A 577 -27.38 -30.10 -64.10
C PHE A 577 -27.29 -31.59 -63.75
N PHE A 578 -27.14 -31.93 -62.46
CA PHE A 578 -27.14 -33.32 -62.00
C PHE A 578 -28.48 -34.03 -62.27
N LEU A 579 -29.61 -33.36 -62.00
CA LEU A 579 -30.94 -33.91 -62.31
C LEU A 579 -31.12 -34.12 -63.81
N ILE A 580 -30.66 -33.19 -64.64
CA ILE A 580 -30.67 -33.34 -66.11
C ILE A 580 -29.82 -34.56 -66.49
N LEU A 581 -28.64 -34.75 -65.92
CA LEU A 581 -27.80 -35.93 -66.18
C LEU A 581 -28.45 -37.23 -65.72
N VAL A 582 -29.15 -37.24 -64.58
CA VAL A 582 -29.90 -38.40 -64.09
C VAL A 582 -31.05 -38.71 -65.05
N VAL A 583 -31.82 -37.70 -65.47
CA VAL A 583 -32.91 -37.86 -66.44
C VAL A 583 -32.37 -38.33 -67.79
N MET A 584 -31.26 -37.76 -68.28
CA MET A 584 -30.61 -38.22 -69.50
C MET A 584 -30.10 -39.66 -69.38
N SER A 585 -29.55 -40.05 -68.23
CA SER A 585 -29.13 -41.43 -67.96
C SER A 585 -30.33 -42.39 -67.92
N TRP A 586 -31.45 -41.94 -67.37
CA TRP A 586 -32.70 -42.70 -67.33
C TRP A 586 -33.32 -42.85 -68.73
N LEU A 587 -33.38 -41.77 -69.51
CA LEU A 587 -33.78 -41.78 -70.92
C LEU A 587 -32.85 -42.65 -71.76
N ARG A 588 -31.54 -42.57 -71.53
CA ARG A 588 -30.55 -43.44 -72.21
C ARG A 588 -30.78 -44.91 -71.85
N ARG A 589 -31.10 -45.23 -70.59
CA ARG A 589 -31.47 -46.60 -70.18
C ARG A 589 -32.78 -47.07 -70.82
N LEU A 590 -33.76 -46.19 -70.96
CA LEU A 590 -35.04 -46.49 -71.62
C LEU A 590 -34.90 -46.69 -73.13
N LEU A 591 -34.09 -45.87 -73.79
CA LEU A 591 -33.90 -45.89 -75.24
C LEU A 591 -32.88 -46.92 -75.72
N PHE A 592 -31.89 -47.29 -74.89
CA PHE A 592 -30.77 -48.17 -75.31
C PHE A 592 -30.63 -49.50 -74.53
N GLY A 593 -31.54 -49.84 -73.60
CA GLY A 593 -31.58 -51.15 -72.94
C GLY A 593 -30.43 -51.43 -71.95
N ARG A 594 -30.61 -52.42 -71.05
CA ARG A 594 -29.60 -52.81 -70.04
C ARG A 594 -28.38 -53.48 -70.71
N PRO A 595 -27.13 -53.14 -70.33
CA PRO A 595 -25.97 -53.90 -70.77
C PRO A 595 -26.03 -55.34 -70.21
N GLN A 596 -25.87 -56.34 -71.07
CA GLN A 596 -25.84 -57.76 -70.68
C GLN A 596 -24.63 -58.02 -69.76
N GLN A 597 -24.88 -58.56 -68.55
CA GLN A 597 -23.83 -59.14 -67.72
C GLN A 597 -23.24 -60.36 -68.44
N ILE A 598 -21.97 -60.28 -68.84
CA ILE A 598 -21.22 -61.43 -69.32
C ILE A 598 -20.88 -62.28 -68.09
N VAL A 599 -21.66 -63.34 -67.85
CA VAL A 599 -21.31 -64.40 -66.90
C VAL A 599 -20.35 -65.35 -67.64
N ILE A 600 -19.06 -65.29 -67.32
CA ILE A 600 -18.08 -66.26 -67.84
C ILE A 600 -18.29 -67.58 -67.09
N ARG A 601 -18.85 -68.58 -67.77
CA ARG A 601 -18.98 -69.95 -67.29
C ARG A 601 -17.72 -70.74 -67.65
N GLU A 602 -17.03 -71.24 -66.64
CA GLU A 602 -15.87 -72.10 -66.79
C GLU A 602 -16.23 -73.55 -67.22
N GLN A 603 -15.31 -74.14 -67.99
CA GLN A 603 -15.04 -75.56 -68.28
C GLN A 603 -15.85 -76.36 -69.33
N GLY A 604 -15.11 -77.07 -70.21
CA GLY A 604 -15.64 -78.22 -70.95
C GLY A 604 -14.90 -78.76 -72.20
N LYS A 605 -13.59 -79.06 -72.11
CA LYS A 605 -12.81 -80.17 -72.73
C LYS A 605 -13.38 -81.01 -73.91
N SER A 606 -12.63 -81.14 -75.03
CA SER A 606 -12.43 -82.38 -75.85
C SER A 606 -11.59 -82.07 -77.12
N ARG A 607 -10.30 -82.45 -77.24
CA ARG A 607 -9.72 -83.72 -77.74
C ARG A 607 -9.95 -84.03 -79.24
N THR A 608 -8.88 -83.93 -80.04
CA THR A 608 -8.54 -84.67 -81.29
C THR A 608 -7.06 -84.36 -81.55
N ARG A 609 -6.15 -85.24 -82.00
CA ARG A 609 -6.17 -86.64 -82.45
C ARG A 609 -4.75 -87.14 -82.29
#